data_AF-A0A9N9NBB8-F1
#
_entry.id   AF-A0A9N9NBB8-F1
#
_cell.length_a   1.000
_cell.length_b   1.000
_cell.length_c   1.000
_cell.angle_alpha   90.00
_cell.angle_beta   90.00
_cell.angle_gamma   90.00
#
_symmetry.space_group_name_H-M   'P 1'
#
loop_
_entity.id
_entity.type
_entity.pdbx_description
1 polymer ?
#
loop_
_entity_poly.entity_id
_entity_poly.type
_entity_poly.pdbx_seq_one_letter_code
_entity_poly.pdbx_strand_id
1 'polypeptide(L)' 'IYHLATLDEDVDLRRLPTAYSTSYPPKPGLCDYCKSPLGENNGMALICGHGYHFVCYNG' A
#
# COMPACT_ATOMS: atom_id res chain seq x y z
N ILE A 1 8.48 7.79 -0.96
CA ILE A 1 9.33 7.61 0.22
C ILE A 1 8.80 8.57 1.29
N TYR A 2 8.63 8.09 2.52
CA TYR A 2 8.12 8.82 3.67
C TYR A 2 9.13 8.73 4.80
N HIS A 3 9.49 9.87 5.36
CA HIS A 3 10.44 9.95 6.45
C HIS A 3 9.73 9.77 7.80
N LEU A 4 10.03 8.66 8.47
CA LEU A 4 9.49 8.24 9.75
C LEU A 4 10.35 8.83 10.87
N ALA A 5 10.07 10.08 11.26
CA ALA A 5 10.90 10.83 12.22
C ALA A 5 11.16 10.12 13.55
N THR A 6 10.22 9.29 14.03
CA THR A 6 10.38 8.50 15.27
C THR A 6 11.51 7.46 15.17
N LEU A 7 11.78 6.95 13.97
CA LEU A 7 12.79 5.94 13.70
C LEU A 7 14.00 6.51 12.94
N ASP A 8 13.93 7.77 12.49
CA ASP A 8 14.91 8.41 11.61
C ASP A 8 15.15 7.61 10.31
N GLU A 9 14.09 7.02 9.76
CA GLU A 9 14.19 6.14 8.58
C GLU A 9 13.29 6.61 7.44
N ASP A 10 13.81 6.51 6.22
CA ASP A 10 13.04 6.66 5.00
C ASP A 10 12.42 5.32 4.60
N VAL A 11 11.10 5.25 4.69
CA VAL A 11 10.36 4.04 4.32
C VAL A 11 9.51 4.26 3.09
N ASP A 12 9.21 3.18 2.39
CA ASP A 12 8.18 3.23 1.38
C ASP A 12 6.79 3.34 2.03
N LEU A 13 5.95 4.25 1.54
CA LEU A 13 4.56 4.39 1.99
C LEU A 13 3.79 3.06 1.90
N ARG A 14 4.16 2.19 0.94
CA ARG A 14 3.61 0.84 0.76
C ARG A 14 3.90 -0.09 1.94
N ARG A 15 4.99 0.17 2.67
CA ARG A 15 5.48 -0.63 3.79
C ARG A 15 5.12 -0.05 5.14
N LEU A 16 4.51 1.14 5.17
CA LEU A 16 4.02 1.70 6.41
C LEU A 16 2.89 0.82 6.96
N PRO A 17 2.83 0.60 8.29
CA PRO A 17 1.64 0.10 8.94
C PRO A 17 0.52 1.11 8.68
N THR A 18 -0.32 0.82 7.69
CA THR A 18 -1.33 1.78 7.18
C THR A 18 -2.55 1.87 8.10
N ALA A 19 -2.39 1.47 9.38
CA ALA A 19 -3.37 1.55 10.45
C ALA A 19 -3.58 2.98 10.99
N TYR A 20 -2.79 3.96 10.53
CA TYR A 20 -2.93 5.36 10.91
C TYR A 20 -3.27 6.21 9.69
N SER A 21 -4.23 7.12 9.87
CA SER A 21 -4.77 8.08 8.90
C SER A 21 -3.78 8.50 7.82
N THR A 22 -3.87 7.87 6.65
CA THR A 22 -3.20 8.37 5.45
C THR A 22 -4.17 9.28 4.70
N SER A 23 -3.66 10.29 4.00
CA SER A 23 -4.46 11.10 3.06
C SER A 23 -4.90 10.32 1.81
N TYR A 24 -4.49 9.05 1.69
CA TYR A 24 -4.76 8.19 0.54
C TYR A 24 -5.70 7.05 0.96
N PRO A 25 -7.02 7.25 0.88
CA PRO A 25 -7.97 6.22 1.26
C PRO A 25 -7.81 4.98 0.38
N PRO A 26 -7.97 3.76 0.95
CA PRO A 26 -7.90 2.54 0.17
C PRO A 26 -8.99 2.51 -0.90
N LYS A 27 -8.66 1.96 -2.07
CA LYS A 27 -9.61 1.82 -3.19
C LYS A 27 -10.02 0.35 -3.32
N PRO A 28 -11.27 -0.02 -2.96
CA PRO A 28 -11.71 -1.40 -3.03
C PRO A 28 -11.53 -2.01 -4.42
N GLY A 29 -10.90 -3.18 -4.50
CA GLY A 29 -10.72 -3.93 -5.75
C GLY A 29 -9.70 -3.35 -6.74
N LEU A 30 -8.98 -2.27 -6.38
CA LEU A 30 -7.93 -1.67 -7.21
C LEU A 30 -6.56 -1.78 -6.54
N CYS A 31 -5.52 -1.85 -7.36
CA CYS A 31 -4.15 -1.74 -6.90
C CYS A 31 -3.81 -0.28 -6.61
N ASP A 32 -3.37 0.03 -5.40
CA ASP A 32 -3.01 1.37 -4.96
C ASP A 32 -1.72 1.89 -5.59
N TYR A 33 -0.93 1.03 -6.25
CA TYR A 33 0.22 1.46 -7.03
C TYR A 33 -0.16 1.81 -8.49
N CYS A 34 -0.55 0.82 -9.30
CA CYS A 34 -0.79 1.01 -10.74
C CYS A 34 -2.23 1.42 -11.10
N LYS A 35 -3.14 1.47 -10.11
CA LYS A 35 -4.56 1.84 -10.25
C LYS A 35 -5.41 0.90 -11.12
N SER A 36 -4.86 -0.24 -11.53
CA SER A 36 -5.59 -1.29 -12.25
C SER A 36 -6.32 -2.23 -11.29
N PRO A 37 -7.38 -2.93 -11.74
CA PRO A 37 -8.07 -3.93 -10.94
C PRO A 37 -7.14 -4.98 -10.34
N LEU A 38 -7.38 -5.31 -9.08
CA LEU A 38 -6.80 -6.49 -8.45
C LEU A 38 -7.47 -7.72 -9.08
N GLY A 39 -6.78 -8.40 -9.99
CA GLY A 39 -7.24 -9.69 -10.49
C GLY A 39 -7.29 -10.71 -9.35
N GLU A 40 -8.21 -11.68 -9.44
CA GLU A 40 -8.54 -12.62 -8.35
C GLU A 40 -7.33 -13.31 -7.69
N ASN A 41 -6.26 -13.55 -8.46
CA ASN A 41 -5.05 -14.24 -7.99
C ASN A 41 -3.75 -13.41 -8.08
N ASN A 42 -3.82 -12.12 -8.42
CA ASN A 42 -2.62 -11.33 -8.68
C ASN A 42 -2.35 -10.24 -7.64
N GLY A 43 -2.93 -10.32 -6.45
CA GLY A 43 -2.68 -9.31 -5.42
C GLY A 43 -3.14 -9.68 -4.02
N MET A 44 -2.86 -8.78 -3.09
CA MET A 44 -3.24 -8.87 -1.69
C MET A 44 -3.92 -7.58 -1.23
N ALA A 45 -4.85 -7.71 -0.30
CA ALA A 45 -5.34 -6.59 0.49
C ALA A 45 -4.65 -6.62 1.86
N LEU A 46 -4.08 -5.49 2.26
CA LEU A 46 -3.49 -5.29 3.58
C LEU A 46 -4.60 -5.07 4.62
N ILE A 47 -4.29 -5.22 5.91
CA ILE A 47 -5.27 -5.07 7.00
C ILE A 47 -5.90 -3.67 7.07
N CYS A 48 -5.22 -2.66 6.53
CA CYS A 48 -5.69 -1.29 6.39
C CYS A 48 -6.67 -1.07 5.22
N GLY A 49 -6.96 -2.10 4.43
CA GLY A 49 -7.83 -2.05 3.26
C GLY A 49 -7.12 -1.70 1.95
N HIS A 50 -5.84 -1.32 1.96
CA HIS A 50 -5.07 -1.02 0.75
C HIS A 50 -4.78 -2.29 -0.05
N GLY A 51 -4.94 -2.20 -1.36
CA GLY A 51 -4.81 -3.31 -2.29
C GLY A 51 -3.56 -3.19 -3.15
N TYR A 52 -2.79 -4.27 -3.35
CA TYR A 52 -1.61 -4.24 -4.23
C TYR A 52 -1.48 -5.53 -5.04
N HIS A 53 -1.04 -5.41 -6.30
CA HIS A 53 -0.50 -6.59 -6.99
C HIS A 53 0.79 -7.04 -6.32
N PHE A 54 1.08 -8.34 -6.30
CA PHE A 54 2.32 -8.85 -5.70
C PHE A 54 3.58 -8.21 -6.30
N VAL A 55 3.58 -8.02 -7.62
CA VAL A 55 4.66 -7.34 -8.35
C VAL A 55 4.74 -5.85 -8.02
N CYS A 56 3.59 -5.18 -7.79
CA CYS A 56 3.56 -3.76 -7.44
C CYS A 56 3.94 -3.49 -5.99
N TYR A 57 3.71 -4.46 -5.11
CA TYR A 57 4.10 -4.38 -3.71
C TYR A 57 5.62 -4.54 -3.55
N ASN A 58 6.23 -5.44 -4.31
CA ASN A 58 7.66 -5.75 -4.26
C ASN A 58 8.54 -4.89 -5.18
N GLY A 59 7.95 -4.20 -6.16
CA GLY A 59 8.65 -3.39 -7.16
C GLY A 59 9.27 -2.10 -6.66
#